data_AF-A0A1F9FXM4-F1
#
_entry.id   AF-A0A1F9FXM4-F1
#
_cell.length_a   1.000
_cell.length_b   1.000
_cell.length_c   1.000
_cell.angle_alpha   90.00
_cell.angle_beta   90.00
_cell.angle_gamma   90.00
#
_symmetry.space_group_name_H-M   'P 1'
#
loop_
_entity.id
_entity.type
_entity.pdbx_description
1 polymer ?
#
loop_
_entity_poly.entity_id
_entity_poly.type
_entity_poly.pdbx_seq_one_letter_code
_entity_poly.pdbx_strand_id
1 'polypeptide(L)'
;MTSHPLVLASTFLLLSGAVCAPPPPDPCADPDQDGDGSEAIACGGDDCDDLDAARAPGMFEVCDAADHDEDCNQATFGVRDTDGDGALDAGCRNVGDDGAIASSGDDCDDARRDVHPSQAEVCDGRDNDCDGEVDDGVLITLYRDADGDGHGDPLADTLAWCTLAAGYAFVADDCDDVRDDIHPGASELCDDADNNCDGDTDEDARLVLYVDEDDDGFGTSATIEACTAGPGRAPLPGDCDDANPALVNGSMRCIDMYQYQICQDGTWSVAATCPSQQCQEQPNGVGICR
;
A
#
# COMPACT_ATOMS: atom_id res chain seq x y z
N MET A 1 -54.90 -39.46 -77.04
CA MET A 1 -55.61 -40.73 -76.82
C MET A 1 -54.73 -41.87 -77.27
N THR A 2 -53.93 -42.43 -76.36
CA THR A 2 -53.29 -43.73 -76.52
C THR A 2 -53.17 -44.34 -75.13
N SER A 3 -53.57 -45.60 -75.07
CA SER A 3 -54.09 -46.33 -73.92
C SER A 3 -53.15 -47.47 -73.54
N HIS A 4 -52.85 -47.58 -72.23
CA HIS A 4 -52.44 -48.78 -71.45
C HIS A 4 -51.12 -49.51 -71.86
N PRO A 5 -50.44 -50.29 -70.97
CA PRO A 5 -50.92 -50.87 -69.71
C PRO A 5 -49.96 -50.79 -68.49
N LEU A 6 -50.54 -51.06 -67.31
CA LEU A 6 -49.82 -51.47 -66.09
C LEU A 6 -49.13 -52.83 -66.31
N VAL A 7 -47.88 -52.95 -65.84
CA VAL A 7 -47.23 -54.24 -65.58
C VAL A 7 -46.72 -54.21 -64.14
N LEU A 8 -47.23 -55.13 -63.31
CA LEU A 8 -46.72 -55.41 -61.97
C LEU A 8 -45.31 -56.00 -62.08
N ALA A 9 -44.32 -55.33 -61.51
CA ALA A 9 -43.02 -55.93 -61.25
C ALA A 9 -42.95 -56.30 -59.76
N SER A 10 -42.86 -57.61 -59.53
CA SER A 10 -42.67 -58.25 -58.23
C SER A 10 -41.40 -57.74 -57.56
N THR A 11 -41.52 -57.16 -56.36
CA THR A 11 -40.39 -56.88 -55.47
C THR A 11 -39.80 -58.20 -55.00
N PHE A 12 -38.74 -58.64 -55.67
CA PHE A 12 -37.84 -59.66 -55.16
C PHE A 12 -36.99 -59.03 -54.04
N LEU A 13 -37.26 -59.41 -52.79
CA LEU A 13 -36.36 -59.12 -51.67
C LEU A 13 -35.06 -59.89 -51.93
N LEU A 14 -34.05 -59.21 -52.47
CA LEU A 14 -32.68 -59.68 -52.39
C LEU A 14 -32.24 -59.48 -50.94
N LEU A 15 -32.29 -60.56 -50.16
CA LEU A 15 -31.51 -60.69 -48.92
C LEU A 15 -30.03 -60.57 -49.32
N SER A 16 -29.54 -59.33 -49.35
CA SER A 16 -28.11 -59.06 -49.40
C SER A 16 -27.59 -59.50 -48.04
N GLY A 17 -26.97 -60.69 -48.00
CA GLY A 17 -26.31 -61.17 -46.80
C GLY A 17 -25.36 -60.07 -46.33
N ALA A 18 -25.59 -59.60 -45.10
CA ALA A 18 -24.60 -58.81 -44.40
C ALA A 18 -23.37 -59.72 -44.27
N VAL A 19 -22.41 -59.54 -45.16
CA VAL A 19 -21.03 -59.91 -44.87
C VAL A 19 -20.68 -59.12 -43.63
N CYS A 20 -20.52 -59.80 -42.49
CA CYS A 20 -19.87 -59.19 -41.34
C CYS A 20 -18.61 -58.52 -41.87
N ALA A 21 -18.44 -57.23 -41.58
CA ALA A 21 -17.13 -56.62 -41.71
C ALA A 21 -16.14 -57.56 -41.00
N PRO A 22 -14.94 -57.80 -41.57
CA PRO A 22 -13.93 -58.57 -40.86
C PRO A 22 -13.79 -57.98 -39.46
N PRO A 23 -13.57 -58.80 -38.42
CA PRO A 23 -13.23 -58.25 -37.12
C PRO A 23 -12.07 -57.26 -37.32
N PRO A 24 -12.06 -56.14 -36.57
CA PRO A 24 -10.92 -55.25 -36.60
C PRO A 24 -9.65 -56.09 -36.43
N PRO A 25 -8.57 -55.77 -37.18
CA PRO A 25 -7.32 -56.51 -37.05
C PRO A 25 -6.97 -56.62 -35.57
N ASP A 26 -6.60 -57.82 -35.13
CA ASP A 26 -6.15 -58.05 -33.78
C ASP A 26 -4.95 -57.14 -33.54
N PRO A 27 -5.04 -56.14 -32.64
CA PRO A 27 -3.93 -55.23 -32.39
C PRO A 27 -2.68 -55.98 -31.91
N CYS A 28 -2.83 -57.21 -31.42
CA CYS A 28 -1.72 -58.07 -30.99
C CYS A 28 -1.30 -59.09 -32.04
N ALA A 29 -1.72 -58.94 -33.30
CA ALA A 29 -1.19 -59.73 -34.40
C ALA A 29 0.28 -59.38 -34.70
N ASP A 30 0.65 -58.14 -34.42
CA ASP A 30 2.01 -57.61 -34.44
C ASP A 30 2.18 -56.75 -33.18
N PRO A 31 2.67 -57.32 -32.07
CA PRO A 31 2.75 -56.59 -30.80
C PRO A 31 3.85 -55.50 -30.74
N ASP A 32 4.74 -55.42 -31.74
CA ASP A 32 5.89 -54.50 -31.83
C ASP A 32 5.96 -54.01 -33.30
N GLN A 33 5.12 -53.03 -33.64
CA GLN A 33 4.88 -52.61 -35.02
C GLN A 33 5.98 -51.71 -35.60
N ASP A 34 6.67 -50.94 -34.76
CA ASP A 34 7.78 -50.08 -35.18
C ASP A 34 9.16 -50.76 -35.08
N GLY A 35 9.24 -51.91 -34.40
CA GLY A 35 10.40 -52.78 -34.36
C GLY A 35 11.51 -52.31 -33.41
N ASP A 36 11.19 -51.51 -32.40
CA ASP A 36 12.15 -51.07 -31.39
C ASP A 36 12.44 -52.10 -30.30
N GLY A 37 11.62 -53.15 -30.24
CA GLY A 37 11.76 -54.28 -29.32
C GLY A 37 10.91 -54.20 -28.05
N SER A 38 10.03 -53.21 -27.95
CA SER A 38 9.02 -53.07 -26.92
C SER A 38 7.65 -53.52 -27.45
N GLU A 39 6.80 -54.11 -26.60
CA GLU A 39 5.46 -54.55 -27.03
C GLU A 39 4.41 -53.52 -26.63
N ALA A 40 3.41 -53.28 -27.49
CA ALA A 40 2.28 -52.38 -27.22
C ALA A 40 1.61 -52.64 -25.86
N ILE A 41 1.29 -51.58 -25.11
CA ILE A 41 0.53 -51.67 -23.85
C ILE A 41 -0.78 -52.46 -24.00
N ALA A 42 -1.47 -52.29 -25.14
CA ALA A 42 -2.73 -52.99 -25.43
C ALA A 42 -2.58 -54.52 -25.47
N CYS A 43 -1.36 -55.01 -25.67
CA CYS A 43 -0.99 -56.42 -25.74
C CYS A 43 -0.31 -56.94 -24.46
N GLY A 44 -0.19 -56.08 -23.45
CA GLY A 44 0.42 -56.40 -22.15
C GLY A 44 1.91 -56.09 -22.05
N GLY A 45 2.47 -55.37 -23.02
CA GLY A 45 3.80 -54.77 -22.93
C GLY A 45 3.78 -53.37 -22.30
N ASP A 46 4.82 -52.59 -22.57
CA ASP A 46 5.15 -51.31 -21.94
C ASP A 46 5.41 -50.16 -22.93
N ASP A 47 5.18 -50.40 -24.22
CA ASP A 47 5.29 -49.39 -25.28
C ASP A 47 4.06 -48.47 -25.33
N CYS A 48 4.30 -47.17 -25.18
CA CYS A 48 3.30 -46.10 -25.16
C CYS A 48 2.96 -45.54 -26.54
N ASP A 49 3.75 -45.83 -27.59
CA ASP A 49 3.39 -45.58 -28.98
C ASP A 49 4.05 -46.57 -29.93
N ASP A 50 3.43 -47.74 -30.07
CA ASP A 50 3.81 -48.86 -30.96
C ASP A 50 3.91 -48.49 -32.46
N LEU A 51 3.69 -47.23 -32.84
CA LEU A 51 3.89 -46.72 -34.20
C LEU A 51 5.12 -45.79 -34.31
N ASP A 52 5.82 -45.51 -33.21
CA ASP A 52 6.93 -44.59 -33.12
C ASP A 52 8.06 -45.15 -32.24
N ALA A 53 9.07 -45.75 -32.88
CA ALA A 53 10.25 -46.36 -32.24
C ALA A 53 11.12 -45.40 -31.39
N ALA A 54 10.78 -44.10 -31.33
CA ALA A 54 11.37 -43.14 -30.42
C ALA A 54 10.64 -43.03 -29.08
N ARG A 55 9.51 -43.72 -28.92
CA ARG A 55 8.57 -43.60 -27.80
C ARG A 55 8.33 -44.94 -27.12
N ALA A 56 9.36 -45.44 -26.45
CA ALA A 56 9.35 -46.72 -25.76
C ALA A 56 10.26 -46.75 -24.53
N PRO A 57 10.09 -47.72 -23.62
CA PRO A 57 10.91 -47.84 -22.42
C PRO A 57 12.43 -47.81 -22.67
N GLY A 58 13.10 -46.87 -22.01
CA GLY A 58 14.56 -46.71 -22.08
C GLY A 58 15.05 -45.82 -23.21
N MET A 59 14.15 -45.17 -23.96
CA MET A 59 14.51 -44.03 -24.79
C MET A 59 14.91 -42.83 -23.92
N PHE A 60 15.48 -41.80 -24.56
CA PHE A 60 15.90 -40.59 -23.86
C PHE A 60 14.81 -39.53 -23.96
N GLU A 61 14.40 -39.00 -22.81
CA GLU A 61 13.38 -37.96 -22.68
C GLU A 61 13.81 -36.65 -23.34
N VAL A 62 12.96 -36.16 -24.25
CA VAL A 62 13.21 -34.95 -25.02
C VAL A 62 12.12 -33.93 -24.70
N CYS A 63 12.55 -32.78 -24.22
CA CYS A 63 11.65 -31.64 -24.15
C CYS A 63 11.45 -31.08 -25.56
N ASP A 64 10.29 -31.34 -26.14
CA ASP A 64 9.89 -30.84 -27.45
C ASP A 64 8.56 -30.08 -27.38
N ALA A 65 8.02 -29.70 -28.54
CA ALA A 65 6.75 -28.96 -28.61
C ALA A 65 5.52 -29.87 -28.80
N ALA A 66 5.74 -31.17 -28.93
CA ALA A 66 4.70 -32.18 -29.05
C ALA A 66 4.30 -32.75 -27.67
N ASP A 67 5.12 -32.52 -26.63
CA ASP A 67 4.90 -32.94 -25.25
C ASP A 67 4.72 -34.46 -25.14
N HIS A 68 5.48 -35.20 -25.97
CA HIS A 68 5.46 -36.64 -26.00
C HIS A 68 6.29 -37.21 -24.84
N ASP A 69 5.80 -38.30 -24.27
CA ASP A 69 6.56 -39.15 -23.36
C ASP A 69 7.37 -40.14 -24.23
N GLU A 70 8.69 -39.97 -24.29
CA GLU A 70 9.58 -40.80 -25.11
C GLU A 70 9.99 -42.10 -24.42
N ASP A 71 10.15 -42.12 -23.10
CA ASP A 71 10.61 -43.30 -22.38
C ASP A 71 9.47 -44.08 -21.69
N CYS A 72 8.23 -43.69 -21.98
CA CYS A 72 6.99 -44.22 -21.43
C CYS A 72 6.94 -44.16 -19.89
N ASN A 73 7.65 -43.19 -19.32
CA ASN A 73 7.61 -42.89 -17.90
C ASN A 73 7.20 -41.43 -17.69
N GLN A 74 5.91 -41.23 -17.48
CA GLN A 74 5.28 -39.95 -17.16
C GLN A 74 5.87 -39.17 -15.96
N ALA A 75 6.76 -39.76 -15.15
CA ALA A 75 7.46 -39.08 -14.07
C ALA A 75 8.82 -38.48 -14.48
N THR A 76 9.35 -38.87 -15.62
CA THR A 76 10.47 -38.20 -16.28
C THR A 76 9.92 -37.21 -17.29
N PHE A 77 10.72 -36.20 -17.61
CA PHE A 77 10.43 -35.19 -18.61
C PHE A 77 11.77 -34.60 -19.07
N GLY A 78 11.80 -33.99 -20.25
CA GLY A 78 13.05 -33.53 -20.85
C GLY A 78 13.85 -32.56 -19.98
N VAL A 79 15.18 -32.62 -20.11
CA VAL A 79 16.15 -31.90 -19.25
C VAL A 79 16.44 -30.45 -19.69
N ARG A 80 15.47 -29.74 -20.28
CA ARG A 80 15.73 -28.38 -20.74
C ARG A 80 15.83 -27.43 -19.54
N ASP A 81 17.02 -26.86 -19.39
CA ASP A 81 17.42 -25.84 -18.43
C ASP A 81 18.35 -24.89 -19.20
N THR A 82 17.78 -23.90 -19.88
CA THR A 82 18.52 -23.05 -20.83
C THR A 82 19.44 -22.07 -20.11
N ASP A 83 19.05 -21.60 -18.93
CA ASP A 83 19.80 -20.60 -18.18
C ASP A 83 20.72 -21.19 -17.09
N GLY A 84 20.53 -22.46 -16.74
CA GLY A 84 21.38 -23.26 -15.86
C GLY A 84 21.15 -23.00 -14.37
N ASP A 85 19.96 -22.62 -13.94
CA ASP A 85 19.62 -22.43 -12.52
C ASP A 85 19.19 -23.72 -11.81
N GLY A 86 18.90 -24.76 -12.58
CA GLY A 86 18.54 -26.09 -12.11
C GLY A 86 17.03 -26.31 -11.91
N ALA A 87 16.20 -25.32 -12.22
CA ALA A 87 14.80 -25.53 -12.55
C ALA A 87 14.69 -25.97 -14.02
N LEU A 88 13.57 -26.61 -14.37
CA LEU A 88 13.35 -27.13 -15.71
C LEU A 88 12.20 -26.36 -16.36
N ASP A 89 12.35 -26.00 -17.64
CA ASP A 89 11.36 -25.26 -18.44
C ASP A 89 9.94 -25.84 -18.21
N ALA A 90 9.01 -25.01 -17.75
CA ALA A 90 7.61 -25.41 -17.53
C ALA A 90 6.89 -25.79 -18.83
N GLY A 91 7.44 -25.41 -19.98
CA GLY A 91 7.06 -25.91 -21.29
C GLY A 91 7.40 -27.39 -21.51
N CYS A 92 8.34 -27.97 -20.76
CA CYS A 92 8.64 -29.40 -20.80
C CYS A 92 7.63 -30.16 -19.95
N ARG A 93 6.78 -30.96 -20.59
CA ARG A 93 5.75 -31.73 -19.90
C ARG A 93 5.47 -33.06 -20.60
N ASN A 94 5.01 -34.04 -19.84
CA ASN A 94 4.55 -35.30 -20.37
C ASN A 94 3.02 -35.37 -20.27
N VAL A 95 2.37 -35.62 -21.41
CA VAL A 95 0.92 -35.77 -21.49
C VAL A 95 0.57 -37.26 -21.50
N GLY A 96 -0.26 -37.69 -20.55
CA GLY A 96 -0.76 -39.06 -20.50
C GLY A 96 -1.76 -39.37 -21.62
N ASP A 97 -2.05 -40.66 -21.81
CA ASP A 97 -2.96 -41.15 -22.86
C ASP A 97 -4.39 -40.56 -22.81
N ASP A 98 -4.79 -40.04 -21.65
CA ASP A 98 -6.06 -39.36 -21.43
C ASP A 98 -6.03 -37.85 -21.75
N GLY A 99 -4.88 -37.34 -22.18
CA GLY A 99 -4.62 -35.94 -22.48
C GLY A 99 -4.32 -35.08 -21.24
N ALA A 100 -4.17 -35.66 -20.06
CA ALA A 100 -3.81 -34.92 -18.84
C ALA A 100 -2.29 -34.77 -18.72
N ILE A 101 -1.83 -33.63 -18.19
CA ILE A 101 -0.42 -33.42 -17.86
C ILE A 101 -0.11 -34.24 -16.60
N ALA A 102 0.82 -35.18 -16.70
CA ALA A 102 1.21 -36.06 -15.60
C ALA A 102 2.35 -35.47 -14.76
N SER A 103 3.32 -34.83 -15.42
CA SER A 103 4.40 -34.04 -14.82
C SER A 103 4.85 -32.94 -15.77
N SER A 104 5.47 -31.89 -15.23
CA SER A 104 6.07 -30.81 -16.00
C SER A 104 7.25 -30.21 -15.23
N GLY A 105 8.09 -29.46 -15.95
CA GLY A 105 8.95 -28.45 -15.34
C GLY A 105 8.13 -27.40 -14.60
N ASP A 106 8.82 -26.61 -13.79
CA ASP A 106 8.25 -25.58 -12.92
C ASP A 106 8.87 -24.20 -13.16
N ASP A 107 9.81 -24.07 -14.09
CA ASP A 107 10.41 -22.79 -14.49
C ASP A 107 9.52 -22.03 -15.50
N CYS A 108 8.99 -20.90 -15.06
CA CYS A 108 8.13 -20.05 -15.86
C CYS A 108 8.87 -19.16 -16.88
N ASP A 109 10.20 -19.00 -16.78
CA ASP A 109 11.04 -18.30 -17.75
C ASP A 109 12.48 -18.88 -17.81
N ASP A 110 12.61 -20.04 -18.47
CA ASP A 110 13.86 -20.81 -18.70
C ASP A 110 15.02 -20.02 -19.35
N ALA A 111 14.80 -18.76 -19.76
CA ALA A 111 15.85 -17.88 -20.26
C ALA A 111 16.47 -16.98 -19.16
N ARG A 112 15.98 -17.05 -17.91
CA ARG A 112 16.32 -16.14 -16.80
C ARG A 112 16.56 -16.88 -15.49
N ARG A 113 17.85 -17.04 -15.15
CA ARG A 113 18.32 -17.63 -13.88
C ARG A 113 17.79 -16.98 -12.60
N ASP A 114 17.17 -15.81 -12.71
CA ASP A 114 16.57 -15.07 -11.61
C ASP A 114 15.04 -15.22 -11.53
N VAL A 115 14.47 -16.12 -12.32
CA VAL A 115 13.04 -16.46 -12.35
C VAL A 115 12.93 -17.98 -12.29
N HIS A 116 12.65 -18.52 -11.10
CA HIS A 116 12.43 -19.95 -10.90
C HIS A 116 11.80 -20.22 -9.52
N PRO A 117 11.17 -21.40 -9.29
CA PRO A 117 10.39 -21.72 -8.08
C PRO A 117 11.03 -21.61 -6.70
N SER A 118 12.32 -21.34 -6.64
CA SER A 118 13.05 -21.17 -5.37
C SER A 118 13.67 -19.78 -5.21
N GLN A 119 13.31 -18.84 -6.09
CA GLN A 119 13.66 -17.45 -5.91
C GLN A 119 12.77 -16.77 -4.89
N ALA A 120 13.24 -15.60 -4.46
CA ALA A 120 12.41 -14.66 -3.74
C ALA A 120 11.96 -13.59 -4.73
N GLU A 121 10.72 -13.16 -4.58
CA GLU A 121 10.18 -12.01 -5.30
C GLU A 121 11.07 -10.77 -5.18
N VAL A 122 11.19 -10.05 -6.30
CA VAL A 122 11.77 -8.71 -6.35
C VAL A 122 10.78 -7.79 -7.04
N CYS A 123 10.65 -6.56 -6.56
CA CYS A 123 9.70 -5.58 -7.10
C CYS A 123 10.09 -5.10 -8.51
N ASP A 124 9.84 -5.92 -9.52
CA ASP A 124 10.21 -5.66 -10.91
C ASP A 124 9.07 -5.95 -11.90
N GLY A 125 7.90 -6.34 -11.39
CA GLY A 125 6.70 -6.63 -12.17
C GLY A 125 6.74 -8.00 -12.83
N ARG A 126 7.53 -8.94 -12.29
CA ARG A 126 7.59 -10.34 -12.70
C ARG A 126 7.21 -11.23 -11.53
N ASP A 127 6.82 -12.44 -11.89
CA ASP A 127 6.70 -13.57 -10.99
C ASP A 127 8.08 -14.23 -10.98
N ASN A 128 8.89 -13.96 -9.96
CA ASN A 128 10.27 -14.47 -9.87
C ASN A 128 10.30 -15.89 -9.29
N ASP A 129 9.32 -16.25 -8.46
CA ASP A 129 9.22 -17.54 -7.81
C ASP A 129 8.21 -18.50 -8.46
N CYS A 130 7.71 -18.13 -9.64
CA CYS A 130 6.84 -18.93 -10.51
C CYS A 130 5.60 -19.50 -9.81
N ASP A 131 5.07 -18.81 -8.80
CA ASP A 131 3.90 -19.26 -8.05
C ASP A 131 2.56 -18.81 -8.69
N GLY A 132 2.64 -17.96 -9.71
CA GLY A 132 1.52 -17.43 -10.49
C GLY A 132 1.04 -16.05 -10.04
N GLU A 133 1.58 -15.50 -8.97
CA GLU A 133 1.35 -14.12 -8.52
C GLU A 133 2.60 -13.26 -8.82
N VAL A 134 2.42 -11.94 -8.95
CA VAL A 134 3.50 -11.02 -9.33
C VAL A 134 3.85 -10.13 -8.13
N ASP A 135 5.12 -10.07 -7.76
CA ASP A 135 5.68 -9.25 -6.67
C ASP A 135 5.03 -9.51 -5.29
N ASP A 136 4.37 -10.65 -5.07
CA ASP A 136 3.51 -10.89 -3.88
C ASP A 136 4.33 -11.00 -2.57
N GLY A 137 5.53 -11.58 -2.64
CA GLY A 137 6.48 -11.71 -1.53
C GLY A 137 7.16 -10.40 -1.09
N VAL A 138 6.96 -9.30 -1.82
CA VAL A 138 7.58 -7.99 -1.56
C VAL A 138 6.59 -6.85 -1.34
N LEU A 139 5.29 -7.14 -1.27
CA LEU A 139 4.27 -6.13 -1.02
C LEU A 139 4.39 -5.52 0.39
N ILE A 140 4.36 -4.20 0.43
CA ILE A 140 4.22 -3.38 1.63
C ILE A 140 2.82 -2.76 1.66
N THR A 141 2.33 -2.49 2.87
CA THR A 141 1.11 -1.72 3.07
C THR A 141 1.44 -0.24 3.04
N LEU A 142 0.74 0.49 2.17
CA LEU A 142 0.83 1.93 2.03
C LEU A 142 -0.50 2.57 2.45
N TYR A 143 -0.40 3.73 3.10
CA TYR A 143 -1.53 4.50 3.62
C TYR A 143 -1.70 5.76 2.79
N ARG A 144 -2.94 6.16 2.50
CA ARG A 144 -3.19 7.38 1.71
C ARG A 144 -2.61 8.59 2.47
N ASP A 145 -1.90 9.44 1.74
CA ASP A 145 -1.31 10.68 2.21
C ASP A 145 -1.77 11.78 1.25
N ALA A 146 -2.85 12.47 1.62
CA ALA A 146 -3.57 13.38 0.73
C ALA A 146 -3.04 14.82 0.77
N ASP A 147 -2.39 15.24 1.84
CA ASP A 147 -1.75 16.56 1.96
C ASP A 147 -0.23 16.55 1.69
N GLY A 148 0.42 15.39 1.76
CA GLY A 148 1.79 15.17 1.34
C GLY A 148 2.85 15.43 2.42
N ASP A 149 2.52 15.31 3.71
CA ASP A 149 3.48 15.48 4.80
C ASP A 149 4.30 14.21 5.13
N GLY A 150 3.91 13.06 4.55
CA GLY A 150 4.58 11.77 4.73
C GLY A 150 4.00 10.89 5.84
N HIS A 151 2.93 11.33 6.48
CA HIS A 151 2.04 10.55 7.33
C HIS A 151 0.78 10.19 6.54
N GLY A 152 0.10 9.11 6.92
CA GLY A 152 -1.05 8.62 6.18
C GLY A 152 -2.28 8.42 7.05
N ASP A 153 -3.46 8.54 6.43
CA ASP A 153 -4.76 8.40 7.10
C ASP A 153 -4.97 6.94 7.61
N PRO A 154 -5.07 6.74 8.94
CA PRO A 154 -5.35 5.43 9.52
C PRO A 154 -6.76 4.89 9.22
N LEU A 155 -7.67 5.72 8.72
CA LEU A 155 -9.06 5.39 8.40
C LEU A 155 -9.29 5.15 6.91
N ALA A 156 -8.33 5.48 6.05
CA ALA A 156 -8.43 5.27 4.61
C ALA A 156 -8.16 3.82 4.19
N ASP A 157 -8.63 3.46 2.99
CA ASP A 157 -8.26 2.20 2.34
C ASP A 157 -6.75 2.18 2.04
N THR A 158 -6.09 1.06 2.36
CA THR A 158 -4.67 0.85 2.11
C THR A 158 -4.38 0.38 0.68
N LEU A 159 -3.19 0.66 0.18
CA LEU A 159 -2.66 0.10 -1.06
C LEU A 159 -1.56 -0.93 -0.74
N ALA A 160 -1.70 -2.15 -1.26
CA ALA A 160 -0.60 -3.11 -1.29
C ALA A 160 0.22 -2.88 -2.56
N TRP A 161 1.49 -2.52 -2.41
CA TRP A 161 2.42 -2.27 -3.51
C TRP A 161 3.85 -2.56 -3.04
N CYS A 162 4.85 -2.63 -3.91
CA CYS A 162 6.22 -2.98 -3.50
C CYS A 162 7.20 -1.79 -3.43
N THR A 163 6.76 -0.59 -3.80
CA THR A 163 7.49 0.68 -3.62
C THR A 163 6.56 1.79 -3.14
N LEU A 164 7.10 2.85 -2.54
CA LEU A 164 6.28 4.03 -2.20
C LEU A 164 5.58 4.59 -3.43
N ALA A 165 4.25 4.59 -3.41
CA ALA A 165 3.41 5.19 -4.44
C ALA A 165 3.18 6.68 -4.15
N ALA A 166 3.05 7.50 -5.19
CA ALA A 166 2.76 8.92 -5.02
C ALA A 166 1.38 9.13 -4.35
N GLY A 167 1.33 10.00 -3.34
CA GLY A 167 0.13 10.24 -2.52
C GLY A 167 -0.13 9.15 -1.48
N TYR A 168 0.92 8.44 -1.06
CA TYR A 168 0.88 7.45 0.01
C TYR A 168 2.11 7.57 0.93
N ALA A 169 1.94 7.14 2.18
CA ALA A 169 2.93 7.07 3.23
C ALA A 169 3.15 5.62 3.75
N PHE A 170 4.26 5.42 4.48
CA PHE A 170 4.58 4.12 5.11
C PHE A 170 3.94 3.92 6.47
N VAL A 171 3.45 5.00 7.09
CA VAL A 171 2.89 5.03 8.44
C VAL A 171 1.47 5.57 8.39
N ALA A 172 0.67 5.20 9.39
CA ALA A 172 -0.76 5.44 9.46
C ALA A 172 -1.11 6.14 10.78
N ASP A 173 -0.52 7.30 10.99
CA ASP A 173 -0.52 8.02 12.25
C ASP A 173 -0.96 9.48 12.10
N ASP A 174 -1.45 9.86 10.92
CA ASP A 174 -2.00 11.17 10.66
C ASP A 174 -3.41 11.33 11.29
N CYS A 175 -3.61 12.42 12.03
CA CYS A 175 -4.90 12.76 12.63
C CYS A 175 -5.73 13.74 11.76
N ASP A 176 -5.16 14.38 10.73
CA ASP A 176 -5.83 15.28 9.80
C ASP A 176 -5.18 15.27 8.39
N ASP A 177 -5.49 14.24 7.59
CA ASP A 177 -5.02 13.99 6.19
C ASP A 177 -5.52 15.02 5.13
N VAL A 178 -5.77 16.26 5.56
CA VAL A 178 -6.11 17.40 4.70
C VAL A 178 -5.16 18.58 4.97
N ARG A 179 -4.36 18.51 6.03
CA ARG A 179 -3.51 19.60 6.51
C ARG A 179 -2.09 19.09 6.82
N ASP A 180 -1.17 19.45 5.93
CA ASP A 180 0.26 19.11 6.01
C ASP A 180 1.02 19.69 7.22
N ASP A 181 0.35 20.53 8.03
CA ASP A 181 0.87 21.07 9.28
C ASP A 181 0.33 20.36 10.54
N ILE A 182 -0.52 19.33 10.37
CA ILE A 182 -1.03 18.49 11.45
C ILE A 182 -0.60 17.05 11.22
N HIS A 183 0.39 16.61 11.98
CA HIS A 183 0.89 15.25 11.94
C HIS A 183 1.77 14.94 13.15
N PRO A 184 2.04 13.66 13.44
CA PRO A 184 2.98 13.27 14.48
C PRO A 184 4.32 14.02 14.46
N GLY A 185 4.59 14.74 15.55
CA GLY A 185 5.81 15.50 15.73
C GLY A 185 5.84 16.88 15.05
N ALA A 186 4.71 17.37 14.52
CA ALA A 186 4.55 18.78 14.19
C ALA A 186 4.67 19.66 15.45
N SER A 187 4.80 20.98 15.25
CA SER A 187 4.86 21.92 16.37
C SER A 187 3.44 22.40 16.73
N GLU A 188 3.09 22.30 18.00
CA GLU A 188 1.86 22.88 18.52
C GLU A 188 1.79 24.39 18.28
N LEU A 189 0.63 24.85 17.82
CA LEU A 189 0.23 26.24 17.69
C LEU A 189 -0.90 26.52 18.68
N CYS A 190 -1.09 27.78 19.07
CA CYS A 190 -2.26 28.14 19.88
C CYS A 190 -3.47 28.38 18.96
N ASP A 191 -3.92 27.35 18.27
CA ASP A 191 -5.01 27.41 17.29
C ASP A 191 -6.19 26.47 17.61
N ASP A 192 -6.23 25.94 18.84
CA ASP A 192 -7.22 24.99 19.33
C ASP A 192 -7.21 23.65 18.55
N ALA A 193 -6.11 23.30 17.89
CA ALA A 193 -5.91 22.02 17.21
C ALA A 193 -4.74 21.25 17.82
N ASP A 194 -4.88 19.93 17.86
CA ASP A 194 -3.77 19.00 18.15
C ASP A 194 -2.91 18.91 16.89
N ASN A 195 -1.89 19.77 16.76
CA ASN A 195 -1.05 19.81 15.56
C ASN A 195 -0.12 18.60 15.51
N ASN A 196 0.33 18.11 16.66
CA ASN A 196 1.33 17.06 16.75
C ASN A 196 0.73 15.64 16.86
N CYS A 197 -0.60 15.52 16.83
CA CYS A 197 -1.38 14.29 16.94
C CYS A 197 -1.07 13.43 18.18
N ASP A 198 -0.71 14.04 19.31
CA ASP A 198 -0.42 13.31 20.55
C ASP A 198 -1.65 13.11 21.46
N GLY A 199 -2.77 13.73 21.12
CA GLY A 199 -4.07 13.62 21.77
C GLY A 199 -4.35 14.69 22.82
N ASP A 200 -3.40 15.58 23.11
CA ASP A 200 -3.62 16.82 23.84
C ASP A 200 -3.78 18.00 22.85
N THR A 201 -4.08 19.20 23.32
CA THR A 201 -4.30 20.36 22.44
C THR A 201 -3.55 21.54 23.03
N ASP A 202 -2.72 22.19 22.21
CA ASP A 202 -1.95 23.38 22.53
C ASP A 202 -1.00 23.19 23.75
N GLU A 203 -0.64 21.96 24.12
CA GLU A 203 0.10 21.64 25.35
C GLU A 203 1.56 22.09 25.31
N ASP A 204 2.16 22.06 24.13
CA ASP A 204 3.52 22.57 23.87
C ASP A 204 3.52 23.91 23.14
N ALA A 205 2.35 24.44 22.77
CA ALA A 205 2.21 25.76 22.20
C ALA A 205 2.40 26.83 23.28
N ARG A 206 3.13 27.91 22.94
CA ARG A 206 3.48 28.97 23.90
C ARG A 206 3.40 30.35 23.28
N LEU A 207 2.52 31.18 23.81
CA LEU A 207 2.62 32.64 23.69
C LEU A 207 3.39 33.17 24.89
N VAL A 208 4.18 34.23 24.66
CA VAL A 208 4.76 35.02 25.73
C VAL A 208 3.72 36.07 26.13
N LEU A 209 3.05 35.85 27.25
CA LEU A 209 2.07 36.75 27.86
C LEU A 209 2.71 37.50 29.04
N TYR A 210 1.97 38.45 29.61
CA TYR A 210 2.38 39.25 30.76
C TYR A 210 1.53 38.91 31.98
N VAL A 211 2.12 38.93 33.17
CA VAL A 211 1.37 38.75 34.44
C VAL A 211 0.44 39.94 34.63
N ASP A 212 -0.83 39.67 34.92
CA ASP A 212 -1.94 40.64 35.04
C ASP A 212 -2.85 40.22 36.22
N GLU A 213 -2.55 40.67 37.44
CA GLU A 213 -3.24 40.25 38.68
C GLU A 213 -4.61 40.92 38.87
N ASP A 214 -4.88 42.04 38.20
CA ASP A 214 -6.16 42.74 38.27
C ASP A 214 -7.08 42.55 37.05
N ASP A 215 -6.64 41.74 36.07
CA ASP A 215 -7.36 41.30 34.87
C ASP A 215 -7.84 42.49 34.00
N ASP A 216 -7.03 43.53 33.88
CA ASP A 216 -7.35 44.72 33.08
C ASP A 216 -6.93 44.64 31.61
N GLY A 217 -6.17 43.58 31.26
CA GLY A 217 -5.67 43.30 29.93
C GLY A 217 -4.31 43.90 29.60
N PHE A 218 -3.68 44.60 30.56
CA PHE A 218 -2.29 45.03 30.51
C PHE A 218 -1.52 44.37 31.64
N GLY A 219 -0.45 43.67 31.30
CA GLY A 219 0.40 43.05 32.29
C GLY A 219 1.64 43.86 32.59
N THR A 220 2.28 43.48 33.68
CA THR A 220 3.59 44.02 34.10
C THR A 220 4.71 43.56 33.15
N SER A 221 5.95 43.96 33.41
CA SER A 221 7.11 43.47 32.65
C SER A 221 7.43 41.98 32.87
N ALA A 222 6.76 41.32 33.83
CA ALA A 222 6.94 39.90 34.09
C ALA A 222 6.19 39.08 33.03
N THR A 223 6.88 38.12 32.41
CA THR A 223 6.31 37.29 31.36
C THR A 223 5.96 35.89 31.85
N ILE A 224 4.92 35.30 31.27
CA ILE A 224 4.51 33.91 31.48
C ILE A 224 4.23 33.26 30.11
N GLU A 225 4.64 31.99 29.95
CA GLU A 225 4.37 31.22 28.74
C GLU A 225 3.02 30.48 28.88
N ALA A 226 2.10 30.72 27.94
CA ALA A 226 0.80 30.05 27.86
C ALA A 226 0.11 30.30 26.51
N CYS A 227 -0.89 29.49 26.15
CA CYS A 227 -1.66 29.72 24.91
C CYS A 227 -2.82 30.71 25.01
N THR A 228 -3.31 30.98 26.21
CA THR A 228 -4.45 31.88 26.39
C THR A 228 -4.14 32.96 27.43
N ALA A 229 -4.58 34.18 27.10
CA ALA A 229 -4.73 35.28 28.06
C ALA A 229 -5.97 35.00 28.93
N GLY A 230 -5.84 33.99 29.80
CA GLY A 230 -6.80 33.70 30.85
C GLY A 230 -6.57 34.59 32.08
N PRO A 231 -7.34 34.39 33.17
CA PRO A 231 -7.18 35.17 34.40
C PRO A 231 -5.74 35.14 34.91
N GLY A 232 -5.21 36.29 35.32
CA GLY A 232 -3.82 36.44 35.72
C GLY A 232 -2.85 36.78 34.57
N ARG A 233 -3.34 36.93 33.31
CA ARG A 233 -2.50 37.04 32.12
C ARG A 233 -3.04 38.00 31.06
N ALA A 234 -2.19 38.90 30.60
CA ALA A 234 -2.47 39.87 29.56
C ALA A 234 -1.66 39.63 28.27
N PRO A 235 -2.21 39.92 27.09
CA PRO A 235 -1.48 39.89 25.82
C PRO A 235 -0.62 41.14 25.60
N LEU A 236 -0.87 42.22 26.34
CA LEU A 236 -0.18 43.50 26.19
C LEU A 236 0.62 43.82 27.45
N PRO A 237 1.84 44.39 27.32
CA PRO A 237 2.52 45.00 28.45
C PRO A 237 1.96 46.41 28.69
N GLY A 238 2.18 46.94 29.88
CA GLY A 238 1.97 48.36 30.14
C GLY A 238 1.33 48.67 31.47
N ASP A 239 1.15 47.69 32.34
CA ASP A 239 0.68 47.94 33.69
C ASP A 239 1.83 48.28 34.64
N CYS A 240 1.62 49.34 35.43
CA CYS A 240 2.55 49.86 36.41
C CYS A 240 2.12 49.59 37.87
N ASP A 241 0.92 49.03 38.09
CA ASP A 241 0.41 48.63 39.40
C ASP A 241 -0.62 47.50 39.23
N ASP A 242 -0.13 46.25 39.27
CA ASP A 242 -0.85 44.98 39.03
C ASP A 242 -2.01 44.71 40.00
N ALA A 243 -2.23 45.59 40.97
CA ALA A 243 -3.35 45.54 41.91
C ALA A 243 -4.42 46.61 41.64
N ASN A 244 -4.22 47.46 40.62
CA ASN A 244 -5.09 48.57 40.29
C ASN A 244 -5.30 48.75 38.76
N PRO A 245 -6.49 48.37 38.25
CA PRO A 245 -6.77 48.27 36.81
C PRO A 245 -6.92 49.62 36.09
N ALA A 246 -6.56 50.71 36.78
CA ALA A 246 -6.58 52.07 36.25
C ALA A 246 -5.17 52.63 36.00
N LEU A 247 -4.11 51.94 36.44
CA LEU A 247 -2.73 52.46 36.44
C LEU A 247 -1.83 51.91 35.33
N VAL A 248 -2.40 51.83 34.12
CA VAL A 248 -1.73 51.40 32.90
C VAL A 248 -0.98 52.52 32.17
N ASN A 249 -0.32 52.19 31.05
CA ASN A 249 0.44 53.09 30.20
C ASN A 249 -0.31 54.41 29.90
N GLY A 250 0.33 55.53 30.27
CA GLY A 250 -0.23 56.88 30.15
C GLY A 250 -0.98 57.37 31.39
N SER A 251 -1.35 56.49 32.32
CA SER A 251 -1.89 56.88 33.61
C SER A 251 -0.85 57.59 34.46
N MET A 252 -1.32 58.52 35.27
CA MET A 252 -0.48 59.27 36.19
C MET A 252 -0.71 58.78 37.61
N ARG A 253 0.33 58.78 38.45
CA ARG A 253 0.18 58.68 39.91
C ARG A 253 0.81 59.89 40.59
N CYS A 254 0.24 60.29 41.72
CA CYS A 254 0.83 61.32 42.56
C CYS A 254 1.91 60.71 43.45
N ILE A 255 3.09 61.34 43.52
CA ILE A 255 4.13 61.00 44.52
C ILE A 255 3.91 61.82 45.79
N ASP A 256 3.66 63.11 45.59
CA ASP A 256 3.32 64.07 46.64
C ASP A 256 2.42 65.18 46.07
N MET A 257 2.21 66.24 46.85
CA MET A 257 1.34 67.35 46.49
C MET A 257 1.78 68.11 45.22
N TYR A 258 3.03 68.00 44.79
CA TYR A 258 3.61 68.76 43.67
C TYR A 258 4.27 67.88 42.60
N GLN A 259 4.55 66.61 42.90
CA GLN A 259 5.23 65.69 41.99
C GLN A 259 4.35 64.51 41.58
N TYR A 260 4.49 64.10 40.32
CA TYR A 260 3.79 62.97 39.73
C TYR A 260 4.74 62.10 38.90
N GLN A 261 4.31 60.88 38.59
CA GLN A 261 4.92 60.00 37.58
C GLN A 261 3.87 59.58 36.57
N ILE A 262 4.31 59.27 35.36
CA ILE A 262 3.46 58.70 34.31
C ILE A 262 3.89 57.25 34.12
N CYS A 263 2.94 56.35 34.00
CA CYS A 263 3.20 54.98 33.61
C CYS A 263 3.67 54.95 32.15
N GLN A 264 4.87 54.42 31.93
CA GLN A 264 5.51 54.31 30.62
C GLN A 264 6.18 52.94 30.51
N ASP A 265 5.76 52.19 29.49
CA ASP A 265 6.18 50.82 29.21
C ASP A 265 6.12 49.91 30.46
N GLY A 266 5.04 50.02 31.24
CA GLY A 266 4.82 49.23 32.45
C GLY A 266 5.74 49.61 33.62
N THR A 267 6.37 50.79 33.56
CA THR A 267 7.16 51.33 34.67
C THR A 267 6.83 52.79 34.96
N TRP A 268 6.98 53.21 36.20
CA TRP A 268 6.80 54.61 36.56
C TRP A 268 7.98 55.46 36.09
N SER A 269 7.69 56.47 35.27
CA SER A 269 8.68 57.42 34.77
C SER A 269 9.34 58.23 35.90
N VAL A 270 10.42 58.96 35.58
CA VAL A 270 11.03 59.87 36.57
C VAL A 270 10.03 60.93 37.04
N ALA A 271 10.11 61.28 38.32
CA ALA A 271 9.22 62.27 38.92
C ALA A 271 9.27 63.62 38.18
N ALA A 272 8.10 64.13 37.78
CA ALA A 272 7.92 65.43 37.17
C ALA A 272 7.09 66.35 38.07
N THR A 273 7.24 67.67 37.91
CA THR A 273 6.50 68.66 38.69
C THR A 273 5.21 69.06 37.97
N CYS A 274 4.09 69.15 38.69
CA CYS A 274 2.84 69.68 38.13
C CYS A 274 3.04 71.16 37.72
N PRO A 275 2.84 71.54 36.44
CA PRO A 275 3.22 72.86 35.92
C PRO A 275 2.49 74.07 36.53
N SER A 276 1.38 73.87 37.24
CA SER A 276 0.57 75.00 37.73
C SER A 276 -0.28 74.74 38.98
N GLN A 277 -0.19 73.57 39.62
CA GLN A 277 -1.29 73.02 40.41
C GLN A 277 -0.89 71.87 41.34
N GLN A 278 -1.77 71.45 42.26
CA GLN A 278 -1.51 70.31 43.16
C GLN A 278 -1.79 68.99 42.44
N CYS A 279 -0.98 67.95 42.68
CA CYS A 279 -1.35 66.60 42.27
C CYS A 279 -2.46 66.08 43.18
N GLN A 280 -3.56 65.64 42.59
CA GLN A 280 -4.71 65.07 43.31
C GLN A 280 -4.96 63.66 42.81
N GLU A 281 -5.05 62.71 43.73
CA GLU A 281 -5.40 61.34 43.42
C GLU A 281 -6.92 61.18 43.33
N GLN A 282 -7.38 60.55 42.24
CA GLN A 282 -8.78 60.20 42.03
C GLN A 282 -9.13 58.93 42.83
N PRO A 283 -10.43 58.61 43.02
CA PRO A 283 -10.85 57.41 43.74
C PRO A 283 -10.33 56.08 43.18
N ASN A 284 -9.95 56.05 41.89
CA ASN A 284 -9.35 54.90 41.21
C ASN A 284 -7.79 54.93 41.27
N GLY A 285 -7.19 55.81 42.08
CA GLY A 285 -5.74 55.92 42.21
C GLY A 285 -5.05 56.77 41.12
N VAL A 286 -5.75 57.11 40.03
CA VAL A 286 -5.16 57.93 38.96
C VAL A 286 -4.95 59.37 39.46
N GLY A 287 -3.73 59.85 39.34
CA GLY A 287 -3.36 61.23 39.61
C GLY A 287 -3.83 62.18 38.52
N ILE A 288 -4.19 63.40 38.90
CA ILE A 288 -4.43 64.54 38.00
C ILE A 288 -3.75 65.80 38.56
N CYS A 289 -3.10 66.61 37.71
CA CYS A 289 -2.62 67.93 38.12
C CYS A 289 -3.77 68.93 38.03
N ARG A 290 -4.18 69.53 39.16
CA ARG A 290 -5.38 70.37 39.27
C ARG A 290 -5.26 71.61 40.13
#